data_AF-A0A976HS90-F1
#
_entry.id   AF-A0A976HS90-F1
#
_cell.length_a   1.000
_cell.length_b   1.000
_cell.length_c   1.000
_cell.angle_alpha   90.00
_cell.angle_beta   90.00
_cell.angle_gamma   90.00
#
_symmetry.space_group_name_H-M   'P 1'
#
loop_
_entity.id
_entity.type
_entity.pdbx_description
1 polymer ?
#
loop_
_entity_poly.entity_id
_entity_poly.type
_entity_poly.pdbx_seq_one_letter_code
_entity_poly.pdbx_strand_id
1 'polypeptide(L)'
;MRLLASGPRFPGVDLFTMFFDFLNKTSTKLAQIFISALAMFFAIACSGLASAITFSYTGSVQTWVVPFNVGQVSVDAWGGQGGANARGVVGGLGGRATGILTVTPGETLYIYVGAGGTTSPDGFFNGGGAAGTGNTAPSAVGGGGGGASDVRQGGNALANRVIVAGGGGGAGGNRVVNVGRGSGGGGGGGYYGGGGGAAWPSDSSTPTPTGGTQIAGGTGGTSTYLLAPGNNGADGALGQGGAGGTEVTSNQAGDRAASVGGTGGGLTGGNGAYAGNVTFTGSSGAGGSSYIGGVTTASTTAGVRAGDGTVEITVTQTLTAQTLTFDAAPTVAVGGTGNVSATSASPNSGNAITYSTLSTACSVTAAGVVTGINAGTNNCAITATQAGDTNYLIGTATQTFSVGQAGQTLTFGAAPTVIIGGTGTVSATSASPNSGNAITYSTLSIACSVTAAGVVTGLTAGANNCAITATQAGNTNYLVGTATQTAV
;
A
#
# COMPACT_ATOMS: atom_id res chain seq x y z
N MET A 1 16.92 38.71 -13.97
CA MET A 1 17.37 37.76 -12.91
C MET A 1 16.27 37.76 -11.85
N ARG A 2 15.46 36.74 -11.60
CA ARG A 2 15.44 35.31 -11.96
C ARG A 2 13.96 34.87 -12.04
N LEU A 3 13.68 33.93 -12.95
CA LEU A 3 12.44 33.13 -13.05
C LEU A 3 12.00 32.55 -11.69
N LEU A 4 10.69 32.33 -11.52
CA LEU A 4 10.16 30.99 -11.22
C LEU A 4 8.68 30.91 -11.65
N ALA A 5 8.42 29.94 -12.52
CA ALA A 5 7.18 29.74 -13.25
C ALA A 5 6.10 29.09 -12.39
N SER A 6 4.86 29.57 -12.55
CA SER A 6 3.65 28.82 -12.25
C SER A 6 3.49 27.72 -13.31
N GLY A 7 3.88 26.50 -12.98
CA GLY A 7 3.56 25.33 -13.80
C GLY A 7 2.07 24.98 -13.69
N PRO A 8 1.45 24.42 -14.74
CA PRO A 8 0.08 23.90 -14.66
C PRO A 8 0.05 22.70 -13.71
N ARG A 9 -0.90 22.70 -12.77
CA ARG A 9 -1.24 21.52 -11.97
C ARG A 9 -1.90 20.49 -12.88
N PHE A 10 -1.16 19.47 -13.28
CA PHE A 10 -1.77 18.27 -13.86
C PHE A 10 -2.49 17.51 -12.74
N PRO A 11 -3.77 17.12 -12.91
CA PRO A 11 -4.44 16.24 -11.95
C PRO A 11 -3.68 14.92 -11.90
N GLY A 12 -3.51 14.37 -10.70
CA GLY A 12 -2.79 13.12 -10.46
C GLY A 12 -3.27 12.03 -11.43
N VAL A 13 -2.42 11.73 -12.40
CA VAL A 13 -2.63 10.63 -13.30
C VAL A 13 -2.20 9.39 -12.53
N ASP A 14 -3.18 8.71 -11.97
CA ASP A 14 -2.97 7.38 -11.46
C ASP A 14 -2.61 6.46 -12.63
N LEU A 15 -1.32 6.14 -12.74
CA LEU A 15 -0.79 5.23 -13.75
C LEU A 15 -1.50 3.87 -13.69
N PHE A 16 -2.01 3.47 -12.52
CA PHE A 16 -2.78 2.25 -12.32
C PHE A 16 -4.17 2.35 -12.97
N THR A 17 -4.86 3.48 -12.85
CA THR A 17 -6.16 3.71 -13.51
C THR A 17 -6.03 3.85 -15.04
N MET A 18 -5.00 4.55 -15.57
CA MET A 18 -4.72 4.55 -17.02
C MET A 18 -4.35 3.16 -17.56
N PHE A 19 -3.66 2.36 -16.75
CA PHE A 19 -3.29 0.97 -17.07
C PHE A 19 -4.53 0.07 -17.17
N PHE A 20 -5.50 0.19 -16.24
CA PHE A 20 -6.77 -0.55 -16.32
C PHE A 20 -7.65 -0.12 -17.51
N ASP A 21 -7.70 1.18 -17.82
CA ASP A 21 -8.47 1.68 -18.97
C ASP A 21 -7.84 1.29 -20.32
N PHE A 22 -6.51 1.09 -20.36
CA PHE A 22 -5.79 0.57 -21.53
C PHE A 22 -5.98 -0.94 -21.70
N LEU A 23 -5.98 -1.71 -20.59
CA LEU A 23 -6.28 -3.16 -20.56
C LEU A 23 -7.68 -3.49 -21.09
N ASN A 24 -8.67 -2.64 -20.80
CA ASN A 24 -10.05 -2.86 -21.25
C ASN A 24 -10.30 -2.51 -22.74
N LYS A 25 -9.36 -1.84 -23.42
CA LYS A 25 -9.58 -1.28 -24.78
C LYS A 25 -8.85 -1.97 -25.92
N THR A 26 -7.96 -2.95 -25.69
CA THR A 26 -7.17 -3.56 -26.78
C THR A 26 -7.22 -5.09 -26.77
N SER A 27 -8.08 -5.66 -27.61
CA SER A 27 -8.25 -7.10 -27.85
C SER A 27 -7.33 -7.67 -28.93
N THR A 28 -6.08 -7.20 -29.03
CA THR A 28 -5.17 -7.66 -30.07
C THR A 28 -3.84 -8.12 -29.48
N LYS A 29 -3.22 -9.11 -30.14
CA LYS A 29 -1.94 -9.75 -29.80
C LYS A 29 -0.81 -8.78 -29.42
N LEU A 30 -0.92 -7.49 -29.75
CA LEU A 30 -0.03 -6.40 -29.28
C LEU A 30 -0.06 -6.19 -27.75
N ALA A 31 -1.21 -6.35 -27.08
CA ALA A 31 -1.31 -6.20 -25.63
C ALA A 31 -0.48 -7.28 -24.90
N GLN A 32 -0.41 -8.49 -25.45
CA GLN A 32 0.41 -9.59 -24.92
C GLN A 32 1.91 -9.36 -25.12
N ILE A 33 2.31 -8.76 -26.26
CA ILE A 33 3.71 -8.40 -26.55
C ILE A 33 4.23 -7.34 -25.56
N PHE A 34 3.38 -6.38 -25.16
CA PHE A 34 3.73 -5.37 -24.16
C PHE A 34 3.85 -5.94 -22.73
N ILE A 35 3.04 -6.93 -22.36
CA ILE A 35 3.08 -7.56 -21.02
C ILE A 35 4.40 -8.33 -20.79
N SER A 36 4.91 -9.06 -21.79
CA SER A 36 6.15 -9.84 -21.67
C SER A 36 7.43 -9.00 -21.73
N ALA A 37 7.46 -7.92 -22.53
CA ALA A 37 8.61 -7.02 -22.60
C ALA A 37 8.69 -6.08 -21.39
N LEU A 38 7.54 -5.71 -20.80
CA LEU A 38 7.48 -4.89 -19.58
C LEU A 38 7.80 -5.71 -18.31
N ALA A 39 7.45 -7.00 -18.26
CA ALA A 39 7.81 -7.89 -17.15
C ALA A 39 9.34 -8.08 -16.99
N MET A 40 10.09 -8.09 -18.10
CA MET A 40 11.56 -8.18 -18.07
C MET A 40 12.23 -6.85 -17.67
N PHE A 41 11.53 -5.71 -17.85
CA PHE A 41 11.99 -4.39 -17.40
C PHE A 41 11.62 -4.07 -15.94
N PHE A 42 10.59 -4.72 -15.38
CA PHE A 42 10.19 -4.55 -13.97
C PHE A 42 10.94 -5.46 -12.98
N ALA A 43 11.70 -6.46 -13.48
CA ALA A 43 12.58 -7.26 -12.65
C ALA A 43 13.79 -6.48 -12.09
N ILE A 44 14.04 -5.25 -12.56
CA ILE A 44 15.17 -4.39 -12.12
C ILE A 44 14.64 -3.02 -11.63
N ALA A 45 13.60 -3.02 -10.82
CA ALA A 45 13.29 -1.88 -9.96
C ALA A 45 12.83 -2.39 -8.59
N CYS A 46 13.80 -2.85 -7.79
CA CYS A 46 13.64 -2.97 -6.33
C CYS A 46 13.62 -1.56 -5.71
N SER A 47 12.66 -0.75 -6.11
CA SER A 47 12.31 0.50 -5.45
C SER A 47 11.07 0.18 -4.63
N GLY A 48 11.24 0.10 -3.31
CA GLY A 48 10.12 -0.13 -2.39
C GLY A 48 9.02 0.90 -2.63
N LEU A 49 7.76 0.46 -2.63
CA LEU A 49 6.63 1.37 -2.70
C LEU A 49 6.58 2.14 -1.39
N ALA A 50 6.79 3.45 -1.45
CA ALA A 50 6.56 4.34 -0.33
C ALA A 50 5.10 4.76 -0.32
N SER A 51 4.40 4.48 0.78
CA SER A 51 3.01 4.90 0.99
C SER A 51 2.90 5.59 2.35
N ALA A 52 2.21 6.73 2.39
CA ALA A 52 1.98 7.49 3.60
C ALA A 52 0.51 7.43 4.01
N ILE A 53 0.27 7.21 5.30
CA ILE A 53 -1.07 7.14 5.90
C ILE A 53 -1.16 8.25 6.94
N THR A 54 -2.10 9.17 6.73
CA THR A 54 -2.33 10.31 7.63
C THR A 54 -3.51 10.05 8.54
N PHE A 55 -3.26 10.10 9.85
CA PHE A 55 -4.26 10.06 10.90
C PHE A 55 -4.56 11.48 11.36
N SER A 56 -5.81 11.89 11.16
CA SER A 56 -6.35 13.16 11.65
C SER A 56 -7.02 12.98 13.01
N TYR A 57 -7.29 14.09 13.71
CA TYR A 57 -7.99 14.06 14.98
C TYR A 57 -9.43 13.52 14.85
N THR A 58 -9.80 12.60 15.74
CA THR A 58 -11.14 11.97 15.79
C THR A 58 -11.79 12.01 17.18
N GLY A 59 -11.12 12.60 18.19
CA GLY A 59 -11.56 12.56 19.59
C GLY A 59 -11.41 11.20 20.29
N SER A 60 -10.84 10.20 19.62
CA SER A 60 -10.64 8.85 20.16
C SER A 60 -9.38 8.19 19.59
N VAL A 61 -8.98 7.07 20.17
CA VAL A 61 -7.84 6.27 19.67
C VAL A 61 -8.16 5.67 18.30
N GLN A 62 -7.19 5.71 17.40
CA GLN A 62 -7.20 5.00 16.13
C GLN A 62 -6.20 3.84 16.18
N THR A 63 -6.39 2.82 15.36
CA THR A 63 -5.51 1.66 15.31
C THR A 63 -5.06 1.38 13.89
N TRP A 64 -3.82 0.92 13.72
CA TRP A 64 -3.28 0.53 12.43
C TRP A 64 -2.51 -0.78 12.56
N VAL A 65 -2.79 -1.72 11.67
CA VAL A 65 -2.09 -3.00 11.62
C VAL A 65 -0.94 -2.88 10.62
N VAL A 66 0.26 -3.24 11.08
CA VAL A 66 1.47 -3.20 10.27
C VAL A 66 1.34 -4.21 9.11
N PRO A 67 1.48 -3.79 7.84
CA PRO A 67 1.37 -4.69 6.70
C PRO A 67 2.44 -5.79 6.71
N PHE A 68 2.20 -6.82 5.90
CA PHE A 68 3.18 -7.87 5.68
C PHE A 68 4.49 -7.31 5.08
N ASN A 69 5.64 -7.92 5.37
CA ASN A 69 6.97 -7.46 4.93
C ASN A 69 7.38 -6.03 5.35
N VAL A 70 6.69 -5.41 6.31
CA VAL A 70 7.09 -4.12 6.87
C VAL A 70 7.79 -4.34 8.21
N GLY A 71 9.11 -4.14 8.23
CA GLY A 71 9.92 -4.21 9.46
C GLY A 71 10.21 -2.85 10.09
N GLN A 72 9.98 -1.76 9.36
CA GLN A 72 10.20 -0.39 9.83
C GLN A 72 9.20 0.56 9.20
N VAL A 73 8.82 1.60 9.94
CA VAL A 73 8.01 2.72 9.44
C VAL A 73 8.62 4.04 9.87
N SER A 74 8.47 5.08 9.05
CA SER A 74 8.76 6.45 9.46
C SER A 74 7.50 7.05 10.08
N VAL A 75 7.63 7.66 11.24
CA VAL A 75 6.54 8.35 11.93
C VAL A 75 6.83 9.84 11.93
N ASP A 76 5.82 10.65 11.57
CA ASP A 76 5.82 12.11 11.72
C ASP A 76 4.58 12.55 12.50
N ALA A 77 4.78 12.84 13.78
CA ALA A 77 3.73 13.25 14.71
C ALA A 77 3.76 14.76 14.94
N TRP A 78 2.57 15.37 15.00
CA TRP A 78 2.37 16.79 15.24
C TRP A 78 1.35 16.97 16.36
N GLY A 79 1.71 17.66 17.44
CA GLY A 79 0.81 17.95 18.56
C GLY A 79 -0.22 19.04 18.21
N GLY A 80 -1.33 19.05 18.94
CA GLY A 80 -2.37 20.09 18.79
C GLY A 80 -1.92 21.44 19.35
N GLN A 81 -2.42 22.52 18.76
CA GLN A 81 -2.22 23.90 19.22
C GLN A 81 -2.99 24.19 20.52
N GLY A 82 -2.45 25.06 21.38
CA GLY A 82 -3.18 25.60 22.53
C GLY A 82 -4.26 26.61 22.12
N GLY A 83 -5.37 26.59 22.84
CA GLY A 83 -6.53 27.42 22.58
C GLY A 83 -6.27 28.91 22.74
N ALA A 84 -6.98 29.70 21.93
CA ALA A 84 -7.06 31.13 22.13
C ALA A 84 -7.89 31.46 23.38
N ASN A 85 -7.62 32.60 23.99
CA ASN A 85 -8.47 33.13 25.04
C ASN A 85 -9.75 33.79 24.47
N ALA A 86 -10.65 34.23 25.35
CA ALA A 86 -11.94 34.82 24.95
C ALA A 86 -11.86 36.11 24.09
N ARG A 87 -10.69 36.75 23.96
CA ARG A 87 -10.47 37.91 23.06
C ARG A 87 -9.56 37.60 21.87
N GLY A 88 -9.29 36.32 21.61
CA GLY A 88 -8.55 35.88 20.43
C GLY A 88 -7.03 35.92 20.54
N VAL A 89 -6.46 36.11 21.74
CA VAL A 89 -5.01 35.89 21.93
C VAL A 89 -4.76 34.40 21.79
N VAL A 90 -3.95 34.02 20.80
CA VAL A 90 -3.73 32.63 20.43
C VAL A 90 -2.81 31.93 21.43
N GLY A 91 -3.09 30.66 21.73
CA GLY A 91 -2.20 29.80 22.50
C GLY A 91 -0.93 29.42 21.72
N GLY A 92 -0.01 28.73 22.38
CA GLY A 92 1.20 28.23 21.78
C GLY A 92 0.92 27.17 20.72
N LEU A 93 1.74 27.14 19.68
CA LEU A 93 1.67 26.12 18.63
C LEU A 93 2.13 24.75 19.16
N GLY A 94 1.57 23.67 18.60
CA GLY A 94 1.99 22.30 18.89
C GLY A 94 3.36 21.95 18.30
N GLY A 95 4.01 20.94 18.85
CA GLY A 95 5.32 20.46 18.43
C GLY A 95 5.27 19.42 17.32
N ARG A 96 6.45 19.04 16.82
CA ARG A 96 6.66 17.93 15.90
C ARG A 96 7.65 16.92 16.51
N ALA A 97 7.43 15.64 16.26
CA ALA A 97 8.37 14.57 16.52
C ALA A 97 8.42 13.61 15.34
N THR A 98 9.63 13.29 14.87
CA THR A 98 9.86 12.35 13.78
C THR A 98 10.81 11.24 14.19
N GLY A 99 10.69 10.06 13.58
CA GLY A 99 11.70 9.01 13.71
C GLY A 99 11.30 7.73 12.99
N ILE A 100 12.23 6.78 12.93
CA ILE A 100 12.00 5.45 12.39
C ILE A 100 11.65 4.50 13.54
N LEU A 101 10.46 3.90 13.45
CA LEU A 101 9.98 2.89 14.38
C LEU A 101 10.24 1.50 13.80
N THR A 102 10.89 0.63 14.56
CA THR A 102 10.98 -0.79 14.23
C THR A 102 9.66 -1.46 14.56
N VAL A 103 9.12 -2.23 13.63
CA VAL A 103 7.81 -2.86 13.75
C VAL A 103 7.86 -4.34 13.36
N THR A 104 6.89 -5.09 13.85
CA THR A 104 6.65 -6.49 13.50
C THR A 104 5.43 -6.57 12.56
N PRO A 105 5.56 -7.21 11.38
CA PRO A 105 4.42 -7.45 10.50
C PRO A 105 3.22 -8.06 11.25
N GLY A 106 2.03 -7.50 11.04
CA GLY A 106 0.79 -7.94 11.66
C GLY A 106 0.53 -7.41 13.08
N GLU A 107 1.48 -6.71 13.72
CA GLU A 107 1.21 -6.07 15.01
C GLU A 107 0.27 -4.86 14.85
N THR A 108 -0.41 -4.49 15.94
CA THR A 108 -1.26 -3.30 15.98
C THR A 108 -0.56 -2.15 16.68
N LEU A 109 -0.46 -1.01 15.99
CA LEU A 109 -0.08 0.27 16.57
C LEU A 109 -1.34 1.04 16.99
N TYR A 110 -1.25 1.75 18.11
CA TYR A 110 -2.31 2.66 18.59
C TYR A 110 -1.89 4.10 18.34
N ILE A 111 -2.76 4.86 17.69
CA ILE A 111 -2.50 6.21 17.22
C ILE A 111 -3.44 7.16 17.95
N TYR A 112 -2.86 8.09 18.69
CA TYR A 112 -3.56 9.14 19.38
C TYR A 112 -3.20 10.46 18.71
N VAL A 113 -4.20 11.19 18.25
CA VAL A 113 -4.00 12.49 17.61
C VAL A 113 -4.51 13.56 18.56
N GLY A 114 -3.69 14.55 18.86
CA GLY A 114 -4.02 15.60 19.84
C GLY A 114 -5.03 16.60 19.31
N ALA A 115 -6.03 16.93 20.13
CA ALA A 115 -6.98 18.00 19.82
C ALA A 115 -6.30 19.38 19.91
N GLY A 116 -6.76 20.34 19.12
CA GLY A 116 -6.53 21.75 19.38
C GLY A 116 -7.30 22.20 20.62
N GLY A 117 -6.68 23.06 21.44
CA GLY A 117 -7.30 23.64 22.62
C GLY A 117 -8.38 24.68 22.25
N THR A 118 -9.35 24.85 23.14
CA THR A 118 -10.40 25.88 23.10
C THR A 118 -10.59 26.48 24.49
N THR A 119 -11.57 27.37 24.71
CA THR A 119 -11.89 27.94 26.04
C THR A 119 -12.73 27.00 26.92
N SER A 120 -12.55 25.68 26.81
CA SER A 120 -13.36 24.66 27.52
C SER A 120 -12.86 24.41 28.95
N PRO A 121 -13.78 24.26 29.94
CA PRO A 121 -13.43 23.81 31.29
C PRO A 121 -13.16 22.30 31.37
N ASP A 122 -13.65 21.53 30.39
CA ASP A 122 -13.37 20.11 30.25
C ASP A 122 -12.14 19.99 29.37
N GLY A 123 -11.03 19.48 29.92
CA GLY A 123 -9.75 19.32 29.23
C GLY A 123 -9.86 18.59 27.88
N PHE A 124 -8.79 18.61 27.10
CA PHE A 124 -8.80 18.19 25.71
C PHE A 124 -8.20 16.79 25.52
N PHE A 125 -8.67 16.12 24.47
CA PHE A 125 -8.27 14.75 24.17
C PHE A 125 -6.75 14.59 24.06
N ASN A 126 -6.26 13.46 24.58
CA ASN A 126 -4.86 13.11 24.71
C ASN A 126 -4.01 14.12 25.49
N GLY A 127 -4.60 14.66 26.55
CA GLY A 127 -3.90 15.30 27.64
C GLY A 127 -3.81 16.81 27.57
N GLY A 128 -4.64 17.52 26.79
CA GLY A 128 -4.68 18.98 26.86
C GLY A 128 -5.38 19.47 28.14
N GLY A 129 -4.81 20.46 28.82
CA GLY A 129 -5.35 20.99 30.06
C GLY A 129 -6.60 21.85 29.86
N ALA A 130 -7.49 21.86 30.84
CA ALA A 130 -8.67 22.73 30.89
C ALA A 130 -8.28 24.22 30.89
N ALA A 131 -9.09 25.06 30.27
CA ALA A 131 -8.96 26.51 30.32
C ALA A 131 -9.17 27.04 31.75
N GLY A 132 -8.48 28.15 32.08
CA GLY A 132 -8.79 28.89 33.30
C GLY A 132 -10.14 29.60 33.20
N THR A 133 -10.97 29.47 34.24
CA THR A 133 -12.35 29.97 34.25
C THR A 133 -12.53 31.24 35.07
N GLY A 134 -13.39 32.14 34.58
CA GLY A 134 -13.86 33.33 35.29
C GLY A 134 -15.27 33.13 35.87
N ASN A 135 -15.43 33.09 37.21
CA ASN A 135 -16.73 32.80 37.85
C ASN A 135 -17.79 33.92 37.61
N THR A 136 -17.35 35.13 37.29
CA THR A 136 -18.22 36.30 37.11
C THR A 136 -18.07 36.99 35.74
N ALA A 137 -17.23 36.44 34.84
CA ALA A 137 -16.75 37.15 33.65
C ALA A 137 -16.50 36.23 32.44
N PRO A 138 -17.50 35.97 31.58
CA PRO A 138 -17.34 35.15 30.37
C PRO A 138 -16.27 35.67 29.38
N SER A 139 -15.91 36.96 29.46
CA SER A 139 -14.92 37.62 28.60
C SER A 139 -13.48 37.56 29.14
N ALA A 140 -13.27 37.04 30.36
CA ALA A 140 -11.96 36.94 31.02
C ALA A 140 -11.41 35.50 31.04
N VAL A 141 -11.92 34.60 30.20
CA VAL A 141 -11.56 33.18 30.16
C VAL A 141 -10.25 32.96 29.39
N GLY A 142 -9.35 32.14 29.95
CA GLY A 142 -8.11 31.70 29.29
C GLY A 142 -8.38 30.68 28.17
N GLY A 143 -7.38 30.40 27.34
CA GLY A 143 -7.47 29.28 26.39
C GLY A 143 -6.98 27.99 27.04
N GLY A 144 -7.57 26.84 26.74
CA GLY A 144 -7.10 25.53 27.18
C GLY A 144 -5.88 25.04 26.40
N GLY A 145 -5.19 24.00 26.86
CA GLY A 145 -4.03 23.46 26.15
C GLY A 145 -4.38 22.48 25.03
N GLY A 146 -3.50 22.37 24.04
CA GLY A 146 -3.60 21.38 22.98
C GLY A 146 -3.14 19.99 23.44
N GLY A 147 -3.75 18.94 22.91
CA GLY A 147 -3.39 17.55 23.17
C GLY A 147 -2.10 17.13 22.47
N ALA A 148 -1.42 16.10 23.01
CA ALA A 148 -0.28 15.49 22.34
C ALA A 148 -0.74 14.57 21.20
N SER A 149 0.13 14.35 20.20
CA SER A 149 -0.05 13.26 19.24
C SER A 149 1.01 12.20 19.47
N ASP A 150 0.62 10.93 19.61
CA ASP A 150 1.55 9.85 19.92
C ASP A 150 1.19 8.53 19.23
N VAL A 151 2.23 7.71 19.05
CA VAL A 151 2.10 6.31 18.62
C VAL A 151 2.52 5.42 19.77
N ARG A 152 1.75 4.34 19.99
CA ARG A 152 2.02 3.33 21.02
C ARG A 152 2.17 1.94 20.40
N GLN A 153 3.11 1.17 20.93
CA GLN A 153 3.45 -0.18 20.48
C GLN A 153 3.47 -1.15 21.67
N GLY A 154 3.03 -2.39 21.46
CA GLY A 154 2.95 -3.41 22.52
C GLY A 154 1.85 -3.17 23.57
N GLY A 155 0.89 -2.27 23.29
CA GLY A 155 -0.21 -1.91 24.18
C GLY A 155 -0.67 -0.47 23.98
N ASN A 156 -1.74 -0.07 24.67
CA ASN A 156 -2.34 1.26 24.56
C ASN A 156 -2.17 2.14 25.81
N ALA A 157 -1.41 1.70 26.81
CA ALA A 157 -1.16 2.48 28.02
C ALA A 157 -0.14 3.61 27.79
N LEU A 158 -0.09 4.61 28.68
CA LEU A 158 0.87 5.72 28.56
C LEU A 158 2.35 5.27 28.57
N ALA A 159 2.64 4.10 29.14
CA ALA A 159 3.97 3.49 29.15
C ALA A 159 4.36 2.88 27.79
N ASN A 160 3.40 2.63 26.89
CA ASN A 160 3.65 2.04 25.57
C ASN A 160 4.01 3.06 24.50
N ARG A 161 4.12 4.35 24.85
CA ARG A 161 4.46 5.41 23.89
C ARG A 161 5.86 5.19 23.35
N VAL A 162 5.99 5.20 22.03
CA VAL A 162 7.28 5.08 21.32
C VAL A 162 7.72 6.40 20.72
N ILE A 163 6.78 7.27 20.37
CA ILE A 163 7.02 8.64 19.92
C ILE A 163 5.84 9.55 20.33
N VAL A 164 6.13 10.78 20.74
CA VAL A 164 5.17 11.79 21.16
C VAL A 164 5.57 13.14 20.57
N ALA A 165 4.61 13.87 20.01
CA ALA A 165 4.72 15.29 19.70
C ALA A 165 3.86 16.08 20.69
N GLY A 166 4.51 16.95 21.49
CA GLY A 166 3.85 17.70 22.56
C GLY A 166 2.85 18.73 22.05
N GLY A 167 1.72 18.90 22.76
CA GLY A 167 0.71 19.92 22.46
C GLY A 167 1.08 21.30 22.98
N GLY A 168 0.59 22.38 22.36
CA GLY A 168 0.87 23.74 22.78
C GLY A 168 0.11 24.20 24.02
N GLY A 169 0.67 25.15 24.77
CA GLY A 169 0.05 25.76 25.95
C GLY A 169 -1.05 26.75 25.61
N GLY A 170 -2.08 26.85 26.45
CA GLY A 170 -3.18 27.79 26.25
C GLY A 170 -2.82 29.25 26.56
N ALA A 171 -3.50 30.19 25.92
CA ALA A 171 -3.29 31.62 26.14
C ALA A 171 -3.81 32.08 27.52
N GLY A 172 -3.11 33.04 28.14
CA GLY A 172 -3.55 33.67 29.38
C GLY A 172 -4.95 34.29 29.30
N GLY A 173 -5.69 34.36 30.40
CA GLY A 173 -6.92 35.17 30.46
C GLY A 173 -6.63 36.66 30.33
N ASN A 174 -7.54 37.40 29.69
CA ASN A 174 -7.42 38.86 29.56
C ASN A 174 -7.91 39.59 30.80
N ARG A 175 -7.45 40.82 30.97
CA ARG A 175 -8.08 41.74 31.91
C ARG A 175 -9.23 42.48 31.25
N VAL A 176 -10.36 42.56 31.97
CA VAL A 176 -11.55 43.27 31.52
C VAL A 176 -12.01 44.25 32.62
N VAL A 177 -12.14 45.53 32.27
CA VAL A 177 -12.63 46.61 33.15
C VAL A 177 -13.94 46.20 33.81
N ASN A 178 -14.07 46.40 35.12
CA ASN A 178 -15.27 46.10 35.92
C ASN A 178 -15.76 44.64 35.97
N VAL A 179 -15.16 43.70 35.21
CA VAL A 179 -15.62 42.30 35.19
C VAL A 179 -14.64 41.35 35.90
N GLY A 180 -13.40 41.78 36.11
CA GLY A 180 -12.40 41.08 36.92
C GLY A 180 -11.13 40.74 36.13
N ARG A 181 -10.28 39.87 36.69
CA ARG A 181 -8.98 39.49 36.13
C ARG A 181 -9.10 38.13 35.46
N GLY A 182 -8.80 38.03 34.17
CA GLY A 182 -8.61 36.73 33.58
C GLY A 182 -7.47 35.98 34.27
N SER A 183 -7.79 34.85 34.87
CA SER A 183 -6.82 33.87 35.33
C SER A 183 -6.26 33.11 34.11
N GLY A 184 -5.08 32.53 34.28
CA GLY A 184 -4.20 32.11 33.20
C GLY A 184 -4.74 31.04 32.24
N GLY A 185 -3.95 30.78 31.20
CA GLY A 185 -4.29 29.83 30.15
C GLY A 185 -4.13 28.39 30.62
N GLY A 186 -5.00 27.48 30.21
CA GLY A 186 -4.82 26.05 30.44
C GLY A 186 -3.47 25.55 29.93
N GLY A 187 -2.90 24.57 30.63
CA GLY A 187 -1.62 23.99 30.27
C GLY A 187 -1.70 23.09 29.04
N GLY A 188 -0.67 23.14 28.19
CA GLY A 188 -0.51 22.24 27.04
C GLY A 188 -0.43 20.77 27.46
N GLY A 189 -0.58 19.84 26.53
CA GLY A 189 -0.63 18.42 26.83
C GLY A 189 0.65 17.64 26.57
N GLY A 190 0.94 16.72 27.50
CA GLY A 190 1.92 15.63 27.37
C GLY A 190 3.37 16.05 27.41
N TYR A 191 4.16 15.39 28.28
CA TYR A 191 5.62 15.48 28.34
C TYR A 191 6.21 16.90 28.34
N TYR A 192 5.45 17.99 28.55
CA TYR A 192 5.79 19.23 29.24
C TYR A 192 4.57 20.19 29.38
N GLY A 193 3.38 19.70 29.71
CA GLY A 193 2.22 20.57 29.99
C GLY A 193 2.21 21.20 31.37
N GLY A 194 2.19 22.52 31.50
CA GLY A 194 2.09 23.23 32.79
C GLY A 194 0.85 24.12 32.84
N GLY A 195 0.05 24.04 33.92
CA GLY A 195 -1.15 24.87 34.10
C GLY A 195 -0.83 26.36 34.16
N GLY A 196 -1.67 27.21 33.55
CA GLY A 196 -1.49 28.66 33.62
C GLY A 196 -2.45 29.34 34.60
N GLY A 197 -1.85 30.26 35.35
CA GLY A 197 -2.48 31.27 36.21
C GLY A 197 -2.60 30.84 37.65
N ALA A 198 -2.17 31.60 38.66
CA ALA A 198 -2.33 33.04 38.70
C ALA A 198 -1.00 33.82 38.79
N ALA A 199 -1.06 35.09 38.40
CA ALA A 199 -0.04 36.07 38.75
C ALA A 199 -0.72 37.34 39.27
N TRP A 200 -0.02 37.99 40.20
CA TRP A 200 -0.39 39.08 41.12
C TRP A 200 -0.74 38.69 42.58
N PRO A 201 -0.16 39.37 43.62
CA PRO A 201 0.94 40.34 43.56
C PRO A 201 2.29 39.66 43.39
N SER A 202 2.68 39.40 42.14
CA SER A 202 3.96 38.78 41.81
C SER A 202 5.05 39.83 41.84
N ASP A 203 5.99 39.66 42.77
CA ASP A 203 7.33 40.23 42.62
C ASP A 203 8.14 39.36 41.63
N SER A 204 9.40 39.71 41.40
CA SER A 204 10.29 38.98 40.49
C SER A 204 10.61 37.53 40.91
N SER A 205 10.10 37.05 42.05
CA SER A 205 10.34 35.70 42.58
C SER A 205 9.24 34.68 42.26
N THR A 206 8.15 35.08 41.60
CA THR A 206 7.05 34.14 41.30
C THR A 206 7.41 33.14 40.20
N PRO A 207 7.32 31.81 40.46
CA PRO A 207 7.62 30.80 39.46
C PRO A 207 6.73 30.93 38.22
N THR A 208 7.34 31.11 37.05
CA THR A 208 6.65 30.97 35.76
C THR A 208 6.26 29.51 35.54
N PRO A 209 5.08 29.22 34.96
CA PRO A 209 4.75 27.86 34.55
C PRO A 209 5.87 27.31 33.67
N THR A 210 6.46 26.22 34.10
CA THR A 210 7.42 25.49 33.28
C THR A 210 6.64 24.49 32.44
N GLY A 211 7.21 24.07 31.32
CA GLY A 211 6.76 22.77 30.86
C GLY A 211 7.16 21.65 31.87
N GLY A 212 6.73 20.40 31.70
CA GLY A 212 7.28 19.15 32.36
C GLY A 212 8.03 18.01 31.60
N THR A 213 9.08 17.41 32.12
CA THR A 213 9.99 16.39 31.49
C THR A 213 9.46 15.27 30.55
N GLN A 214 10.33 14.75 29.67
CA GLN A 214 11.01 13.44 29.90
C GLN A 214 10.27 12.33 30.69
N ILE A 215 9.80 12.66 31.89
CA ILE A 215 9.38 11.70 32.89
C ILE A 215 8.34 12.30 33.86
N ALA A 216 7.88 13.55 33.66
CA ALA A 216 7.05 14.29 34.62
C ALA A 216 6.22 15.40 33.96
N GLY A 217 5.15 15.85 34.62
CA GLY A 217 4.38 17.02 34.19
C GLY A 217 5.02 18.36 34.60
N GLY A 218 4.50 19.46 34.03
CA GLY A 218 5.03 20.81 34.26
C GLY A 218 4.38 21.48 35.45
N THR A 219 5.06 22.46 36.05
CA THR A 219 4.51 23.16 37.22
C THR A 219 3.46 24.19 36.80
N GLY A 220 2.35 24.25 37.54
CA GLY A 220 1.32 25.26 37.39
C GLY A 220 1.80 26.65 37.83
N GLY A 221 1.16 27.70 37.32
CA GLY A 221 1.43 29.07 37.76
C GLY A 221 0.87 29.36 39.16
N THR A 222 1.63 30.09 39.98
CA THR A 222 1.27 30.40 41.38
C THR A 222 1.00 31.88 41.64
N SER A 223 -0.07 32.21 42.36
CA SER A 223 -0.30 33.53 42.96
C SER A 223 0.27 33.62 44.36
N THR A 224 0.80 34.80 44.68
CA THR A 224 1.26 35.21 46.02
C THR A 224 0.19 35.97 46.81
N TYR A 225 -1.06 36.05 46.33
CA TYR A 225 -2.11 36.82 46.99
C TYR A 225 -2.71 36.03 48.15
N LEU A 226 -2.21 36.30 49.36
CA LEU A 226 -2.62 35.67 50.62
C LEU A 226 -4.12 35.77 50.96
N LEU A 227 -4.85 36.70 50.34
CA LEU A 227 -6.29 36.95 50.61
C LEU A 227 -7.24 36.23 49.62
N ALA A 228 -6.71 35.45 48.68
CA ALA A 228 -7.53 34.59 47.81
C ALA A 228 -6.87 33.22 47.57
N PRO A 229 -6.90 32.31 48.56
CA PRO A 229 -6.40 30.95 48.40
C PRO A 229 -7.20 30.19 47.32
N GLY A 230 -6.51 29.42 46.45
CA GLY A 230 -7.14 28.52 45.47
C GLY A 230 -7.20 29.00 44.01
N ASN A 231 -6.46 30.05 43.65
CA ASN A 231 -6.41 30.61 42.29
C ASN A 231 -5.22 30.11 41.43
N ASN A 232 -4.42 29.19 41.96
CA ASN A 232 -3.26 28.61 41.27
C ASN A 232 -3.68 27.66 40.15
N GLY A 233 -2.80 27.51 39.17
CA GLY A 233 -2.92 26.53 38.12
C GLY A 233 -2.50 25.19 38.70
N ALA A 234 -3.13 24.12 38.23
CA ALA A 234 -2.73 22.78 38.64
C ALA A 234 -1.45 22.37 37.91
N ASP A 235 -0.58 21.63 38.60
CA ASP A 235 0.53 20.94 37.97
C ASP A 235 0.01 19.92 36.95
N GLY A 236 0.74 19.73 35.86
CA GLY A 236 0.51 18.62 34.95
C GLY A 236 1.03 17.30 35.53
N ALA A 237 0.65 16.20 34.88
CA ALA A 237 1.18 14.86 35.16
C ALA A 237 1.71 14.21 33.87
N LEU A 238 2.29 13.03 34.00
CA LEU A 238 2.75 12.27 32.83
C LEU A 238 1.58 12.00 31.87
N GLY A 239 1.64 12.58 30.67
CA GLY A 239 0.57 12.43 29.66
C GLY A 239 -0.68 13.26 29.90
N GLN A 240 -0.68 14.19 30.87
CA GLN A 240 -1.82 15.05 31.19
C GLN A 240 -1.37 16.50 31.46
N GLY A 241 -2.00 17.45 30.80
CA GLY A 241 -1.77 18.89 30.97
C GLY A 241 -2.43 19.42 32.24
N GLY A 242 -1.79 20.38 32.89
CA GLY A 242 -2.34 21.05 34.08
C GLY A 242 -3.52 21.95 33.73
N ALA A 243 -4.52 22.00 34.61
CA ALA A 243 -5.66 22.90 34.47
C ALA A 243 -5.26 24.37 34.73
N GLY A 244 -5.91 25.30 34.04
CA GLY A 244 -5.77 26.73 34.30
C GLY A 244 -6.36 27.13 35.66
N GLY A 245 -5.82 28.19 36.27
CA GLY A 245 -6.29 28.69 37.56
C GLY A 245 -7.66 29.38 37.50
N THR A 246 -8.27 29.58 38.68
CA THR A 246 -9.60 30.21 38.83
C THR A 246 -9.48 31.70 39.19
N GLU A 247 -10.38 32.52 38.65
CA GLU A 247 -10.46 33.96 38.93
C GLU A 247 -11.12 34.28 40.29
N VAL A 248 -10.70 35.41 40.89
CA VAL A 248 -11.41 36.09 41.99
C VAL A 248 -11.77 37.54 41.63
N THR A 249 -12.92 38.02 42.13
CA THR A 249 -13.49 39.34 41.79
C THR A 249 -12.57 40.50 42.20
N SER A 250 -12.48 41.53 41.35
CA SER A 250 -11.75 42.76 41.68
C SER A 250 -12.33 43.99 40.96
N ASN A 251 -12.32 45.14 41.63
CA ASN A 251 -12.78 46.42 41.07
C ASN A 251 -11.60 47.14 40.37
N GLN A 252 -11.50 47.02 39.05
CA GLN A 252 -10.35 47.57 38.32
C GLN A 252 -10.73 48.51 37.18
N ALA A 253 -9.83 49.46 36.91
CA ALA A 253 -10.06 50.63 36.07
C ALA A 253 -9.59 50.51 34.60
N GLY A 254 -9.00 49.39 34.14
CA GLY A 254 -8.44 49.30 32.78
C GLY A 254 -8.23 47.89 32.20
N ASP A 255 -8.35 47.77 30.87
CA ASP A 255 -8.13 46.54 30.08
C ASP A 255 -6.63 46.32 29.81
N ARG A 256 -6.19 45.05 29.74
CA ARG A 256 -4.82 44.67 29.32
C ARG A 256 -4.80 43.35 28.55
N ALA A 257 -3.88 43.26 27.59
CA ALA A 257 -3.68 42.08 26.77
C ALA A 257 -3.08 40.91 27.58
N ALA A 258 -3.55 39.70 27.31
CA ALA A 258 -2.97 38.48 27.84
C ALA A 258 -1.69 38.06 27.11
N SER A 259 -0.94 37.15 27.73
CA SER A 259 0.24 36.51 27.13
C SER A 259 -0.13 35.30 26.26
N VAL A 260 0.64 35.11 25.18
CA VAL A 260 0.60 33.89 24.36
C VAL A 260 1.07 32.67 25.15
N GLY A 261 0.53 31.49 24.84
CA GLY A 261 0.93 30.23 25.48
C GLY A 261 2.32 29.76 25.06
N GLY A 262 2.93 28.90 25.89
CA GLY A 262 4.19 28.23 25.58
C GLY A 262 4.04 27.25 24.41
N THR A 263 5.05 27.16 23.55
CA THR A 263 5.04 26.22 22.42
C THR A 263 5.19 24.77 22.90
N GLY A 264 4.51 23.83 22.23
CA GLY A 264 4.70 22.40 22.42
C GLY A 264 5.85 21.86 21.57
N GLY A 265 6.47 20.74 21.98
CA GLY A 265 7.56 20.04 21.28
C GLY A 265 8.94 20.21 21.92
N GLY A 266 10.00 19.72 21.25
CA GLY A 266 11.35 19.66 21.80
C GLY A 266 11.54 18.52 22.83
N LEU A 267 12.75 18.32 23.37
CA LEU A 267 12.94 17.43 24.54
C LEU A 267 12.39 18.03 25.83
N THR A 268 12.28 19.36 25.83
CA THR A 268 11.58 20.14 26.83
C THR A 268 10.58 21.06 26.16
N GLY A 269 9.39 21.14 26.73
CA GLY A 269 8.34 22.01 26.22
C GLY A 269 8.57 23.46 26.61
N GLY A 270 7.96 24.37 25.86
CA GLY A 270 8.14 25.80 26.05
C GLY A 270 7.45 26.30 27.31
N ASN A 271 8.17 27.08 28.11
CA ASN A 271 7.62 27.72 29.30
C ASN A 271 6.46 28.66 28.95
N GLY A 272 5.54 28.85 29.89
CA GLY A 272 4.53 29.89 29.81
C GLY A 272 5.15 31.28 29.89
N ALA A 273 4.47 32.27 29.32
CA ALA A 273 4.90 33.66 29.33
C ALA A 273 4.22 34.46 30.46
N TYR A 274 4.94 35.45 30.97
CA TYR A 274 4.47 36.42 31.96
C TYR A 274 4.67 37.86 31.44
N ALA A 275 3.65 38.71 31.59
CA ALA A 275 3.66 40.08 31.07
C ALA A 275 4.28 41.14 32.02
N GLY A 276 5.04 40.74 33.04
CA GLY A 276 6.07 41.56 33.69
C GLY A 276 5.66 42.77 34.54
N ASN A 277 4.38 43.16 34.61
CA ASN A 277 3.95 44.32 35.38
C ASN A 277 3.49 43.91 36.80
N VAL A 278 4.23 44.39 37.82
CA VAL A 278 4.00 44.16 39.27
C VAL A 278 2.63 44.59 39.77
N THR A 279 1.83 45.27 38.96
CA THR A 279 0.50 45.69 39.37
C THR A 279 -0.56 44.75 38.81
N PHE A 280 -0.51 44.24 37.57
CA PHE A 280 -1.68 43.55 36.99
C PHE A 280 -1.43 42.78 35.66
N THR A 281 -1.04 41.48 35.65
CA THR A 281 -1.31 40.47 34.56
C THR A 281 -1.19 39.01 35.02
N GLY A 282 -1.86 38.06 34.33
CA GLY A 282 -1.80 36.60 34.60
C GLY A 282 -0.82 35.86 33.67
N SER A 283 -0.42 34.64 34.03
CA SER A 283 0.50 33.80 33.24
C SER A 283 -0.24 32.93 32.22
N SER A 284 0.38 32.65 31.08
CA SER A 284 -0.13 31.66 30.11
C SER A 284 0.30 30.24 30.46
N GLY A 285 -0.36 29.23 29.87
CA GLY A 285 0.02 27.83 30.05
C GLY A 285 1.31 27.48 29.31
N ALA A 286 2.07 26.52 29.84
CA ALA A 286 3.27 25.98 29.17
C ALA A 286 2.90 24.88 28.17
N GLY A 287 3.71 24.69 27.13
CA GLY A 287 3.47 23.66 26.10
C GLY A 287 4.20 22.35 26.40
N GLY A 288 3.59 21.23 26.00
CA GLY A 288 4.10 19.85 26.06
C GLY A 288 5.48 19.64 25.45
N SER A 289 6.14 18.51 25.70
CA SER A 289 7.34 18.11 24.95
C SER A 289 7.14 16.81 24.21
N SER A 290 8.09 16.59 23.34
CA SER A 290 8.21 15.40 22.56
C SER A 290 8.96 14.31 23.32
N TYR A 291 8.61 13.07 23.00
CA TYR A 291 9.33 11.88 23.42
C TYR A 291 9.71 11.10 22.17
N ILE A 292 10.95 10.63 22.10
CA ILE A 292 11.50 9.94 20.93
C ILE A 292 12.29 8.68 21.32
N GLY A 293 12.13 8.20 22.57
CA GLY A 293 12.92 7.09 23.10
C GLY A 293 12.62 5.73 22.45
N GLY A 294 11.50 5.59 21.73
CA GLY A 294 11.13 4.36 21.02
C GLY A 294 11.46 4.35 19.53
N VAL A 295 12.15 5.37 19.01
CA VAL A 295 12.45 5.52 17.57
C VAL A 295 13.93 5.85 17.32
N THR A 296 14.43 5.55 16.13
CA THR A 296 15.78 5.94 15.67
C THR A 296 15.73 7.09 14.66
N THR A 297 16.88 7.70 14.35
CA THR A 297 16.98 8.85 13.43
C THR A 297 16.01 9.98 13.82
N ALA A 298 15.84 10.15 15.12
CA ALA A 298 14.75 10.91 15.67
C ALA A 298 15.05 12.40 15.74
N SER A 299 14.02 13.22 15.62
CA SER A 299 14.10 14.67 15.72
C SER A 299 12.83 15.25 16.32
N THR A 300 12.95 16.40 16.97
CA THR A 300 11.84 17.11 17.58
C THR A 300 11.96 18.60 17.31
N THR A 301 10.84 19.25 16.99
CA THR A 301 10.79 20.70 16.77
C THR A 301 9.66 21.29 17.59
N ALA A 302 9.93 22.40 18.30
CA ALA A 302 8.91 23.08 19.08
C ALA A 302 8.14 24.12 18.24
N GLY A 303 6.83 24.25 18.49
CA GLY A 303 6.04 25.40 18.08
C GLY A 303 5.79 25.55 16.58
N VAL A 304 5.36 24.47 15.92
CA VAL A 304 5.26 24.40 14.45
C VAL A 304 3.87 24.04 13.92
N ARG A 305 2.95 23.54 14.77
CA ARG A 305 1.60 23.13 14.35
C ARG A 305 0.50 24.04 14.88
N ALA A 306 -0.35 24.53 13.96
CA ALA A 306 -1.62 25.17 14.26
C ALA A 306 -2.79 24.17 14.14
N GLY A 307 -3.87 24.42 14.88
CA GLY A 307 -5.06 23.56 14.92
C GLY A 307 -4.83 22.20 15.58
N ASP A 308 -5.62 21.21 15.19
CA ASP A 308 -5.44 19.83 15.64
C ASP A 308 -4.10 19.25 15.20
N GLY A 309 -3.62 18.26 15.95
CA GLY A 309 -2.46 17.46 15.58
C GLY A 309 -2.72 16.56 14.37
N THR A 310 -1.67 15.88 13.92
CA THR A 310 -1.75 14.74 12.99
C THR A 310 -0.67 13.73 13.33
N VAL A 311 -0.87 12.48 12.93
CA VAL A 311 0.21 11.48 12.84
C VAL A 311 0.26 10.98 11.42
N GLU A 312 1.43 11.03 10.79
CA GLU A 312 1.67 10.40 9.49
C GLU A 312 2.59 9.20 9.69
N ILE A 313 2.20 8.06 9.15
CA ILE A 313 3.02 6.85 9.12
C ILE A 313 3.36 6.56 7.66
N THR A 314 4.64 6.63 7.34
CA THR A 314 5.16 6.29 6.01
C THR A 314 5.80 4.92 6.04
N VAL A 315 5.29 4.04 5.20
CA VAL A 315 5.77 2.68 5.01
C VAL A 315 6.63 2.64 3.76
N THR A 316 7.81 2.06 3.87
CA THR A 316 8.60 1.63 2.71
C THR A 316 8.51 0.12 2.64
N GLN A 317 7.69 -0.39 1.74
CA GLN A 317 7.48 -1.84 1.62
C GLN A 317 8.36 -2.41 0.52
N THR A 318 9.07 -3.50 0.83
CA THR A 318 9.80 -4.29 -0.16
C THR A 318 8.93 -5.47 -0.58
N LEU A 319 8.56 -5.50 -1.86
CA LEU A 319 7.81 -6.62 -2.43
C LEU A 319 8.73 -7.84 -2.57
N THR A 320 8.21 -9.03 -2.27
CA THR A 320 8.97 -10.29 -2.42
C THR A 320 8.81 -10.86 -3.83
N ALA A 321 9.90 -11.35 -4.41
CA ALA A 321 9.82 -12.09 -5.67
C ALA A 321 9.13 -13.44 -5.46
N GLN A 322 8.38 -13.88 -6.46
CA GLN A 322 7.70 -15.18 -6.46
C GLN A 322 8.34 -16.08 -7.52
N THR A 323 8.52 -17.35 -7.18
CA THR A 323 9.16 -18.33 -8.08
C THR A 323 8.12 -19.34 -8.55
N LEU A 324 7.90 -19.37 -9.86
CA LEU A 324 7.05 -20.35 -10.53
C LEU A 324 7.90 -21.49 -11.09
N THR A 325 7.38 -22.70 -11.06
CA THR A 325 8.02 -23.87 -11.66
C THR A 325 6.98 -24.68 -12.42
N PHE A 326 7.30 -25.07 -13.65
CA PHE A 326 6.43 -25.96 -14.42
C PHE A 326 6.62 -27.42 -14.00
N ASP A 327 5.54 -28.18 -14.11
CA ASP A 327 5.58 -29.64 -14.08
C ASP A 327 6.18 -30.19 -15.39
N ALA A 328 6.16 -31.51 -15.58
CA ALA A 328 6.63 -32.13 -16.82
C ALA A 328 5.86 -31.59 -18.05
N ALA A 329 6.58 -31.32 -19.13
CA ALA A 329 5.98 -30.83 -20.37
C ALA A 329 5.06 -31.90 -21.01
N PRO A 330 3.92 -31.49 -21.61
CA PRO A 330 3.02 -32.43 -22.28
C PRO A 330 3.57 -32.92 -23.61
N THR A 331 3.17 -34.13 -24.01
CA THR A 331 3.36 -34.62 -25.38
C THR A 331 2.23 -34.13 -26.27
N VAL A 332 2.52 -33.27 -27.24
CA VAL A 332 1.53 -32.68 -28.15
C VAL A 332 1.97 -32.88 -29.59
N ALA A 333 1.05 -33.33 -30.46
CA ALA A 333 1.23 -33.38 -31.90
C ALA A 333 0.32 -32.36 -32.61
N VAL A 334 0.53 -32.13 -33.91
CA VAL A 334 -0.35 -31.27 -34.72
C VAL A 334 -1.81 -31.72 -34.61
N GLY A 335 -2.70 -30.79 -34.26
CA GLY A 335 -4.13 -31.05 -34.02
C GLY A 335 -4.46 -31.72 -32.69
N GLY A 336 -3.46 -32.23 -31.96
CA GLY A 336 -3.61 -32.80 -30.63
C GLY A 336 -3.61 -31.74 -29.53
N THR A 337 -4.07 -32.13 -28.34
CA THR A 337 -4.09 -31.28 -27.14
C THR A 337 -3.26 -31.88 -26.01
N GLY A 338 -2.80 -31.03 -25.10
CA GLY A 338 -2.14 -31.42 -23.85
C GLY A 338 -2.28 -30.33 -22.80
N ASN A 339 -1.96 -30.64 -21.55
CA ASN A 339 -2.05 -29.68 -20.45
C ASN A 339 -0.66 -29.31 -19.94
N VAL A 340 -0.42 -28.02 -19.76
CA VAL A 340 0.67 -27.54 -18.93
C VAL A 340 0.15 -27.21 -17.54
N SER A 341 1.03 -27.34 -16.55
CA SER A 341 0.76 -26.97 -15.16
C SER A 341 2.02 -26.34 -14.59
N ALA A 342 1.82 -25.34 -13.74
CA ALA A 342 2.87 -24.65 -13.03
C ALA A 342 2.41 -24.36 -11.61
N THR A 343 3.33 -24.42 -10.67
CA THR A 343 3.09 -24.12 -9.26
C THR A 343 3.95 -22.94 -8.83
N SER A 344 3.54 -22.26 -7.76
CA SER A 344 4.27 -21.15 -7.15
C SER A 344 4.68 -21.54 -5.74
N ALA A 345 5.95 -21.36 -5.40
CA ALA A 345 6.46 -21.68 -4.07
C ALA A 345 5.81 -20.80 -3.00
N SER A 346 5.48 -21.36 -1.83
CA SER A 346 4.96 -20.59 -0.71
C SER A 346 6.10 -19.96 0.10
N PRO A 347 5.98 -18.71 0.57
CA PRO A 347 4.81 -17.84 0.49
C PRO A 347 4.73 -17.08 -0.86
N ASN A 348 3.51 -16.81 -1.32
CA ASN A 348 3.20 -16.17 -2.61
C ASN A 348 1.90 -15.34 -2.52
N SER A 349 1.53 -14.64 -3.60
CA SER A 349 0.34 -13.78 -3.64
C SER A 349 -0.99 -14.56 -3.59
N GLY A 350 -0.97 -15.89 -3.79
CA GLY A 350 -2.18 -16.71 -3.88
C GLY A 350 -3.05 -16.44 -5.12
N ASN A 351 -2.66 -15.49 -5.97
CA ASN A 351 -3.38 -15.18 -7.21
C ASN A 351 -3.31 -16.37 -8.18
N ALA A 352 -4.33 -16.47 -9.05
CA ALA A 352 -4.39 -17.52 -10.07
C ALA A 352 -3.21 -17.44 -11.05
N ILE A 353 -2.66 -18.61 -11.39
CA ILE A 353 -1.66 -18.75 -12.44
C ILE A 353 -2.39 -18.82 -13.79
N THR A 354 -1.92 -18.02 -14.75
CA THR A 354 -2.47 -17.98 -16.11
C THR A 354 -1.38 -18.29 -17.14
N TYR A 355 -1.78 -18.87 -18.27
CA TYR A 355 -0.87 -19.28 -19.33
C TYR A 355 -1.06 -18.48 -20.62
N SER A 356 0.03 -18.19 -21.30
CA SER A 356 0.03 -17.56 -22.62
C SER A 356 1.17 -18.08 -23.49
N THR A 357 1.06 -17.85 -24.80
CA THR A 357 2.12 -18.19 -25.75
C THR A 357 2.20 -17.13 -26.85
N LEU A 358 3.43 -16.86 -27.30
CA LEU A 358 3.71 -16.09 -28.51
C LEU A 358 4.16 -17.00 -29.67
N SER A 359 4.29 -18.30 -29.43
CA SER A 359 4.65 -19.27 -30.46
C SER A 359 3.56 -19.38 -31.52
N THR A 360 3.95 -19.54 -32.77
CA THR A 360 3.03 -19.89 -33.87
C THR A 360 2.80 -21.39 -33.98
N ALA A 361 3.69 -22.19 -33.37
CA ALA A 361 3.63 -23.65 -33.41
C ALA A 361 2.52 -24.27 -32.55
N CYS A 362 1.97 -23.51 -31.60
CA CYS A 362 0.94 -23.98 -30.68
C CYS A 362 0.05 -22.82 -30.24
N SER A 363 -1.12 -23.12 -29.69
CA SER A 363 -1.94 -22.18 -28.93
C SER A 363 -2.11 -22.68 -27.50
N VAL A 364 -2.42 -21.79 -26.56
CA VAL A 364 -2.72 -22.15 -25.17
C VAL A 364 -3.88 -21.33 -24.62
N THR A 365 -4.75 -21.94 -23.83
CA THR A 365 -5.80 -21.24 -23.07
C THR A 365 -5.22 -20.66 -21.77
N ALA A 366 -5.90 -19.68 -21.17
CA ALA A 366 -5.48 -19.12 -19.88
C ALA A 366 -5.41 -20.18 -18.75
N ALA A 367 -6.11 -21.31 -18.90
CA ALA A 367 -6.12 -22.44 -17.97
C ALA A 367 -5.07 -23.54 -18.29
N GLY A 368 -4.25 -23.36 -19.33
CA GLY A 368 -3.12 -24.26 -19.61
C GLY A 368 -3.41 -25.40 -20.60
N VAL A 369 -4.53 -25.37 -21.33
CA VAL A 369 -4.77 -26.34 -22.41
C VAL A 369 -4.05 -25.88 -23.67
N VAL A 370 -3.08 -26.67 -24.12
CA VAL A 370 -2.27 -26.42 -25.32
C VAL A 370 -2.82 -27.21 -26.51
N THR A 371 -2.83 -26.62 -27.70
CA THR A 371 -3.10 -27.30 -28.98
C THR A 371 -1.90 -27.16 -29.92
N GLY A 372 -1.45 -28.26 -30.51
CA GLY A 372 -0.36 -28.26 -31.51
C GLY A 372 -0.84 -27.77 -32.88
N ILE A 373 -0.10 -26.84 -33.50
CA ILE A 373 -0.43 -26.23 -34.80
C ILE A 373 0.61 -26.61 -35.85
N ASN A 374 1.91 -26.44 -35.54
CA ASN A 374 2.99 -26.79 -36.46
C ASN A 374 4.04 -27.64 -35.76
N ALA A 375 4.41 -28.75 -36.38
CA ALA A 375 5.43 -29.62 -35.84
C ALA A 375 6.81 -28.96 -35.92
N GLY A 376 7.68 -29.30 -34.97
CA GLY A 376 9.04 -28.78 -34.89
C GLY A 376 9.66 -28.99 -33.51
N THR A 377 10.95 -28.72 -33.43
CA THR A 377 11.75 -28.90 -32.20
C THR A 377 11.78 -27.64 -31.37
N ASN A 378 11.44 -27.73 -30.08
CA ASN A 378 11.46 -26.62 -29.11
C ASN A 378 10.74 -25.34 -29.61
N ASN A 379 9.69 -25.52 -30.40
CA ASN A 379 8.99 -24.45 -31.13
C ASN A 379 7.73 -23.96 -30.41
N CYS A 380 7.24 -24.69 -29.40
CA CYS A 380 6.16 -24.27 -28.53
C CYS A 380 6.73 -23.77 -27.20
N ALA A 381 6.58 -22.47 -26.92
CA ALA A 381 6.99 -21.82 -25.70
C ALA A 381 5.75 -21.34 -24.95
N ILE A 382 5.51 -21.85 -23.74
CA ILE A 382 4.40 -21.44 -22.89
C ILE A 382 4.93 -20.68 -21.69
N THR A 383 4.35 -19.50 -21.43
CA THR A 383 4.66 -18.66 -20.28
C THR A 383 3.55 -18.80 -19.24
N ALA A 384 3.90 -19.21 -18.02
CA ALA A 384 3.04 -19.14 -16.85
C ALA A 384 3.26 -17.82 -16.12
N THR A 385 2.19 -17.17 -15.68
CA THR A 385 2.24 -15.89 -14.97
C THR A 385 1.34 -15.93 -13.74
N GLN A 386 1.90 -15.61 -12.57
CA GLN A 386 1.16 -15.30 -11.37
C GLN A 386 1.22 -13.80 -11.13
N ALA A 387 0.07 -13.14 -11.10
CA ALA A 387 0.01 -11.72 -10.80
C ALA A 387 0.53 -11.43 -9.38
N GLY A 388 1.29 -10.35 -9.25
CA GLY A 388 1.70 -9.81 -7.96
C GLY A 388 0.54 -9.20 -7.19
N ASP A 389 0.82 -8.71 -5.99
CA ASP A 389 -0.10 -7.97 -5.13
C ASP A 389 0.68 -6.88 -4.36
N THR A 390 0.12 -6.40 -3.25
CA THR A 390 0.77 -5.41 -2.38
C THR A 390 1.98 -5.96 -1.62
N ASN A 391 2.22 -7.27 -1.60
CA ASN A 391 3.29 -7.92 -0.86
C ASN A 391 4.31 -8.62 -1.76
N TYR A 392 3.89 -9.03 -2.96
CA TYR A 392 4.67 -9.83 -3.88
C TYR A 392 4.71 -9.25 -5.29
N LEU A 393 5.86 -9.36 -5.95
CA LEU A 393 6.04 -9.01 -7.36
C LEU A 393 5.33 -10.03 -8.28
N ILE A 394 5.09 -9.66 -9.54
CA ILE A 394 4.64 -10.61 -10.56
C ILE A 394 5.69 -11.71 -10.71
N GLY A 395 5.24 -12.97 -10.69
CA GLY A 395 6.08 -14.14 -10.95
C GLY A 395 5.81 -14.71 -12.33
N THR A 396 6.86 -15.07 -13.07
CA THR A 396 6.73 -15.74 -14.37
C THR A 396 7.68 -16.92 -14.49
N ALA A 397 7.30 -17.90 -15.32
CA ALA A 397 8.16 -18.98 -15.76
C ALA A 397 7.85 -19.30 -17.23
N THR A 398 8.81 -19.88 -17.94
CA THR A 398 8.63 -20.32 -19.33
C THR A 398 9.04 -21.77 -19.48
N GLN A 399 8.20 -22.57 -20.11
CA GLN A 399 8.50 -23.94 -20.52
C GLN A 399 8.46 -24.04 -22.04
N THR A 400 9.49 -24.67 -22.62
CA THR A 400 9.60 -24.92 -24.06
C THR A 400 9.58 -26.42 -24.33
N PHE A 401 8.85 -26.83 -25.36
CA PHE A 401 8.81 -28.22 -25.81
C PHE A 401 8.53 -28.29 -27.32
N SER A 402 8.64 -29.51 -27.85
CA SER A 402 8.49 -29.80 -29.27
C SER A 402 7.06 -30.22 -29.59
N VAL A 403 6.51 -29.71 -30.70
CA VAL A 403 5.26 -30.22 -31.26
C VAL A 403 5.59 -31.35 -32.23
N GLY A 404 5.05 -32.54 -31.98
CA GLY A 404 5.24 -33.71 -32.83
C GLY A 404 4.45 -33.63 -34.15
N GLN A 405 4.88 -34.38 -35.15
CA GLN A 405 4.09 -34.59 -36.36
C GLN A 405 2.86 -35.45 -36.07
N ALA A 406 1.75 -35.17 -36.74
CA ALA A 406 0.55 -35.97 -36.66
C ALA A 406 0.59 -37.18 -37.62
N GLY A 407 0.00 -38.29 -37.22
CA GLY A 407 -0.25 -39.42 -38.12
C GLY A 407 -1.33 -39.09 -39.14
N GLN A 408 -1.32 -39.79 -40.27
CA GLN A 408 -2.35 -39.69 -41.30
C GLN A 408 -3.00 -41.07 -41.50
N THR A 409 -4.32 -41.10 -41.62
CA THR A 409 -5.08 -42.35 -41.81
C THR A 409 -5.60 -42.42 -43.22
N LEU A 410 -5.15 -43.43 -43.96
CA LEU A 410 -5.63 -43.75 -45.31
C LEU A 410 -6.69 -44.85 -45.23
N THR A 411 -7.75 -44.73 -46.02
CA THR A 411 -8.81 -45.73 -46.15
C THR A 411 -9.00 -46.07 -47.62
N PHE A 412 -8.94 -47.35 -47.96
CA PHE A 412 -9.29 -47.81 -49.31
C PHE A 412 -10.80 -47.80 -49.53
N GLY A 413 -11.20 -47.55 -50.78
CA GLY A 413 -12.55 -47.82 -51.28
C GLY A 413 -12.78 -49.32 -51.52
N ALA A 414 -13.75 -49.64 -52.38
CA ALA A 414 -14.02 -51.02 -52.77
C ALA A 414 -12.84 -51.61 -53.56
N ALA A 415 -12.48 -52.86 -53.28
CA ALA A 415 -11.46 -53.58 -54.03
C ALA A 415 -11.98 -53.91 -55.44
N PRO A 416 -11.17 -53.73 -56.50
CA PRO A 416 -11.54 -54.14 -57.85
C PRO A 416 -11.45 -55.65 -58.01
N THR A 417 -12.27 -56.20 -58.90
CA THR A 417 -12.10 -57.55 -59.46
C THR A 417 -11.40 -57.43 -60.81
N VAL A 418 -10.28 -58.12 -60.99
CA VAL A 418 -9.43 -58.00 -62.19
C VAL A 418 -9.11 -59.38 -62.76
N ILE A 419 -9.50 -59.62 -64.01
CA ILE A 419 -9.14 -60.84 -64.75
C ILE A 419 -7.70 -60.75 -65.29
N ILE A 420 -7.10 -61.89 -65.66
CA ILE A 420 -5.78 -61.91 -66.31
C ILE A 420 -5.80 -61.07 -67.59
N GLY A 421 -4.86 -60.13 -67.72
CA GLY A 421 -4.78 -59.19 -68.84
C GLY A 421 -5.81 -58.05 -68.82
N GLY A 422 -6.78 -58.10 -67.89
CA GLY A 422 -7.74 -57.04 -67.65
C GLY A 422 -7.18 -55.95 -66.72
N THR A 423 -7.90 -54.84 -66.64
CA THR A 423 -7.56 -53.72 -65.76
C THR A 423 -8.69 -53.38 -64.80
N GLY A 424 -8.33 -52.88 -63.61
CA GLY A 424 -9.24 -52.31 -62.62
C GLY A 424 -8.62 -51.07 -61.98
N THR A 425 -9.37 -50.37 -61.14
CA THR A 425 -8.85 -49.21 -60.41
C THR A 425 -9.03 -49.40 -58.90
N VAL A 426 -8.00 -49.03 -58.16
CA VAL A 426 -8.09 -48.82 -56.71
C VAL A 426 -8.16 -47.34 -56.41
N SER A 427 -8.85 -46.99 -55.33
CA SER A 427 -8.84 -45.65 -54.77
C SER A 427 -8.69 -45.72 -53.26
N ALA A 428 -7.89 -44.82 -52.71
CA ALA A 428 -7.81 -44.57 -51.28
C ALA A 428 -8.04 -43.07 -51.02
N THR A 429 -8.58 -42.77 -49.85
CA THR A 429 -8.79 -41.41 -49.36
C THR A 429 -8.00 -41.21 -48.06
N SER A 430 -7.64 -39.96 -47.76
CA SER A 430 -6.97 -39.59 -46.51
C SER A 430 -7.87 -38.67 -45.72
N ALA A 431 -8.09 -38.96 -44.44
CA ALA A 431 -8.90 -38.13 -43.56
C ALA A 431 -8.26 -36.74 -43.37
N SER A 432 -9.07 -35.69 -43.34
CA SER A 432 -8.58 -34.31 -43.08
C SER A 432 -8.55 -34.04 -41.57
N PRO A 433 -7.54 -33.32 -41.04
CA PRO A 433 -6.42 -32.72 -41.77
C PRO A 433 -5.27 -33.70 -42.06
N ASN A 434 -4.57 -33.51 -43.18
CA ASN A 434 -3.50 -34.37 -43.68
C ASN A 434 -2.45 -33.54 -44.44
N SER A 435 -1.46 -34.19 -45.04
CA SER A 435 -0.32 -33.55 -45.70
C SER A 435 -0.69 -32.84 -47.00
N GLY A 436 -1.85 -33.14 -47.59
CA GLY A 436 -2.27 -32.65 -48.90
C GLY A 436 -1.49 -33.25 -50.07
N ASN A 437 -0.49 -34.09 -49.81
CA ASN A 437 0.28 -34.75 -50.86
C ASN A 437 -0.56 -35.81 -51.57
N ALA A 438 -0.22 -36.08 -52.83
CA ALA A 438 -0.89 -37.11 -53.62
C ALA A 438 -0.73 -38.51 -53.00
N ILE A 439 -1.78 -39.32 -53.10
CA ILE A 439 -1.73 -40.74 -52.76
C ILE A 439 -1.18 -41.51 -53.96
N THR A 440 -0.15 -42.31 -53.74
CA THR A 440 0.45 -43.18 -54.75
C THR A 440 0.26 -44.65 -54.39
N TYR A 441 0.21 -45.50 -55.42
CA TYR A 441 -0.01 -46.93 -55.25
C TYR A 441 1.20 -47.74 -55.71
N SER A 442 1.49 -48.82 -54.99
CA SER A 442 2.52 -49.78 -55.34
C SER A 442 2.06 -51.20 -54.99
N THR A 443 2.66 -52.18 -55.65
CA THR A 443 2.46 -53.60 -55.35
C THR A 443 3.82 -54.28 -55.32
N LEU A 444 4.01 -55.16 -54.35
CA LEU A 444 5.10 -56.15 -54.35
C LEU A 444 4.61 -57.52 -54.79
N SER A 445 3.32 -57.65 -55.10
CA SER A 445 2.69 -58.90 -55.49
C SER A 445 3.04 -59.22 -56.94
N ILE A 446 3.47 -60.45 -57.22
CA ILE A 446 3.71 -60.92 -58.59
C ILE A 446 2.41 -61.16 -59.37
N ALA A 447 1.26 -61.21 -58.68
CA ALA A 447 -0.03 -61.53 -59.28
C ALA A 447 -0.65 -60.40 -60.10
N CYS A 448 -0.15 -59.17 -59.94
CA CYS A 448 -0.66 -57.99 -60.61
C CYS A 448 0.43 -56.92 -60.75
N SER A 449 0.23 -55.97 -61.64
CA SER A 449 0.96 -54.69 -61.62
C SER A 449 0.02 -53.55 -61.23
N VAL A 450 0.55 -52.49 -60.63
CA VAL A 450 -0.22 -51.28 -60.33
C VAL A 450 0.56 -50.04 -60.73
N THR A 451 -0.09 -49.07 -61.36
CA THR A 451 0.50 -47.76 -61.64
C THR A 451 0.42 -46.87 -60.41
N ALA A 452 1.28 -45.84 -60.33
CA ALA A 452 1.23 -44.87 -59.24
C ALA A 452 -0.12 -44.13 -59.12
N ALA A 453 -0.95 -44.13 -60.19
CA ALA A 453 -2.29 -43.56 -60.21
C ALA A 453 -3.40 -44.56 -59.80
N GLY A 454 -3.07 -45.82 -59.52
CA GLY A 454 -4.02 -46.81 -59.01
C GLY A 454 -4.67 -47.70 -60.09
N VAL A 455 -4.14 -47.74 -61.31
CA VAL A 455 -4.60 -48.70 -62.34
C VAL A 455 -3.91 -50.04 -62.09
N VAL A 456 -4.70 -51.08 -61.84
CA VAL A 456 -4.26 -52.45 -61.54
C VAL A 456 -4.43 -53.32 -62.79
N THR A 457 -3.44 -54.12 -63.14
CA THR A 457 -3.52 -55.12 -64.23
C THR A 457 -3.28 -56.51 -63.67
N GLY A 458 -4.18 -57.45 -63.95
CA GLY A 458 -4.07 -58.83 -63.50
C GLY A 458 -3.04 -59.62 -64.30
N LEU A 459 -2.10 -60.31 -63.63
CA LEU A 459 -1.03 -61.08 -64.27
C LEU A 459 -1.16 -62.59 -64.01
N THR A 460 -1.68 -63.01 -62.85
CA THR A 460 -1.88 -64.43 -62.53
C THR A 460 -3.23 -64.67 -61.85
N ALA A 461 -3.91 -65.78 -62.18
CA ALA A 461 -5.16 -66.17 -61.52
C ALA A 461 -4.94 -66.55 -60.05
N GLY A 462 -5.89 -66.15 -59.19
CA GLY A 462 -5.96 -66.54 -57.79
C GLY A 462 -6.78 -65.52 -57.00
N ALA A 463 -7.58 -65.97 -56.04
CA ALA A 463 -8.38 -65.06 -55.24
C ALA A 463 -7.51 -64.33 -54.20
N ASN A 464 -7.71 -63.01 -54.03
CA ASN A 464 -7.03 -62.18 -53.03
C ASN A 464 -5.49 -62.28 -53.09
N ASN A 465 -4.91 -62.41 -54.28
CA ASN A 465 -3.47 -62.60 -54.46
C ASN A 465 -2.72 -61.33 -54.88
N CYS A 466 -3.44 -60.21 -55.09
CA CYS A 466 -2.88 -58.92 -55.47
C CYS A 466 -2.94 -57.91 -54.32
N ALA A 467 -1.91 -57.87 -53.47
CA ALA A 467 -1.80 -56.88 -52.39
C ALA A 467 -1.22 -55.55 -52.89
N ILE A 468 -1.99 -54.48 -52.71
CA ILE A 468 -1.67 -53.12 -53.14
C ILE A 468 -1.54 -52.24 -51.90
N THR A 469 -0.48 -51.43 -51.86
CA THR A 469 -0.22 -50.44 -50.82
C THR A 469 -0.53 -49.04 -51.35
N ALA A 470 -1.38 -48.29 -50.66
CA ALA A 470 -1.55 -46.86 -50.86
C ALA A 470 -0.62 -46.12 -49.88
N THR A 471 0.12 -45.14 -50.38
CA THR A 471 1.04 -44.31 -49.59
C THR A 471 0.74 -42.83 -49.82
N GLN A 472 0.56 -42.08 -48.74
CA GLN A 472 0.58 -40.61 -48.78
C GLN A 472 1.87 -40.14 -48.12
N ALA A 473 2.73 -39.48 -48.89
CA ALA A 473 3.95 -38.91 -48.36
C ALA A 473 3.64 -37.90 -47.24
N GLY A 474 4.46 -37.92 -46.18
CA GLY A 474 4.40 -36.93 -45.12
C GLY A 474 4.84 -35.55 -45.58
N ASN A 475 4.76 -34.57 -44.68
CA ASN A 475 5.32 -33.24 -44.87
C ASN A 475 5.92 -32.75 -43.54
N THR A 476 6.11 -31.44 -43.37
CA THR A 476 6.62 -30.88 -42.12
C THR A 476 5.74 -31.17 -40.91
N ASN A 477 4.42 -31.28 -41.07
CA ASN A 477 3.45 -31.43 -39.99
C ASN A 477 2.89 -32.85 -39.84
N TYR A 478 3.01 -33.69 -40.87
CA TYR A 478 2.39 -35.01 -40.91
C TYR A 478 3.40 -36.10 -41.27
N LEU A 479 3.36 -37.21 -40.54
CA LEU A 479 4.11 -38.43 -40.84
C LEU A 479 3.59 -39.09 -42.12
N VAL A 480 4.38 -39.95 -42.75
CA VAL A 480 3.91 -40.78 -43.89
C VAL A 480 2.72 -41.64 -43.45
N GLY A 481 1.66 -41.65 -44.25
CA GLY A 481 0.50 -42.52 -44.06
C GLY A 481 0.51 -43.67 -45.07
N THR A 482 0.18 -44.88 -44.62
CA THR A 482 0.06 -46.05 -45.51
C THR A 482 -1.20 -46.86 -45.18
N ALA A 483 -1.77 -47.50 -46.19
CA ALA A 483 -2.82 -48.49 -46.06
C ALA A 483 -2.58 -49.63 -47.07
N THR A 484 -3.15 -50.81 -46.83
CA THR A 484 -3.07 -51.95 -47.75
C THR A 484 -4.46 -52.50 -48.05
N GLN A 485 -4.67 -52.95 -49.28
CA GLN A 485 -5.87 -53.66 -49.73
C GLN A 485 -5.48 -54.77 -50.70
N THR A 486 -6.23 -55.87 -50.71
CA THR A 486 -6.05 -56.98 -51.64
C THR A 486 -7.13 -56.94 -52.71
N ALA A 487 -6.73 -56.92 -53.99
CA ALA A 487 -7.63 -57.05 -55.14
C ALA A 487 -7.89 -58.53 -55.45
N VAL A 488 -9.05 -58.80 -56.09
CA VAL A 488 -9.56 -60.15 -56.40
C VAL A 488 -9.36 -60.48 -57.87
#